data_AF-A0A1H3FEM6-F1
#
_entry.id   AF-A0A1H3FEM6-F1
#
_cell.length_a   1.000
_cell.length_b   1.000
_cell.length_c   1.000
_cell.angle_alpha   90.00
_cell.angle_beta   90.00
_cell.angle_gamma   90.00
#
_symmetry.space_group_name_H-M   'P 1'
#
loop_
_entity.id
_entity.type
_entity.pdbx_description
1 polymer ?
#
loop_
_entity_poly.entity_id
_entity_poly.type
_entity_poly.pdbx_seq_one_letter_code
_entity_poly.pdbx_strand_id
1 'polypeptide(L)'
;MTAMDDREAARRRVEHLLLELPHQEQIRPADGEVAFQTAWEIRAFALGVAAHQSGQYDWPQFQQALIAAIRSWEDAGTGEEWRYYDRWLEALQTLLAERGVLDPAALDERTRAVLRTPRNAHHQRARREPVAVDAARIDRSPPVP
;
A
#
# COMPACT_ATOMS: atom_id res chain seq x y z
N MET A 1 9.47 -22.90 1.61
CA MET A 1 9.37 -22.35 2.98
C MET A 1 9.63 -20.84 3.04
N THR A 2 10.28 -20.23 2.02
CA THR A 2 10.75 -18.83 2.01
C THR A 2 9.68 -17.75 1.73
N ALA A 3 8.73 -17.99 0.83
CA ALA A 3 7.79 -16.94 0.39
C ALA A 3 6.72 -16.54 1.44
N MET A 4 6.42 -17.42 2.41
CA MET A 4 5.48 -17.12 3.48
C MET A 4 6.14 -16.26 4.57
N ASP A 5 7.42 -16.55 4.85
CA ASP A 5 8.28 -15.80 5.76
C ASP A 5 8.51 -14.36 5.26
N ASP A 6 8.77 -14.18 3.97
CA ASP A 6 8.93 -12.85 3.36
C ASP A 6 7.65 -12.01 3.47
N ARG A 7 6.48 -12.64 3.31
CA ARG A 7 5.18 -11.98 3.39
C ARG A 7 4.83 -11.60 4.84
N GLU A 8 5.22 -12.43 5.79
CA GLU A 8 5.03 -12.19 7.22
C GLU A 8 6.02 -11.15 7.76
N ALA A 9 7.26 -11.13 7.27
CA ALA A 9 8.23 -10.09 7.55
C ALA A 9 7.81 -8.74 6.93
N ALA A 10 7.29 -8.74 5.70
CA ALA A 10 6.71 -7.56 5.09
C ALA A 10 5.50 -7.05 5.89
N ARG A 11 4.64 -7.95 6.35
CA ARG A 11 3.51 -7.61 7.24
C ARG A 11 3.99 -7.01 8.56
N ARG A 12 4.94 -7.62 9.24
CA ARG A 12 5.51 -7.09 10.50
C ARG A 12 6.17 -5.74 10.32
N ARG A 13 6.88 -5.53 9.20
CA ARG A 13 7.40 -4.21 8.84
C ARG A 13 6.26 -3.21 8.68
N VAL A 14 5.22 -3.52 7.92
CA VAL A 14 4.05 -2.62 7.75
C VAL A 14 3.33 -2.36 9.07
N GLU A 15 3.17 -3.37 9.93
CA GLU A 15 2.56 -3.20 11.25
C GLU A 15 3.42 -2.29 12.14
N HIS A 16 4.74 -2.46 12.14
CA HIS A 16 5.67 -1.59 12.84
C HIS A 16 5.66 -0.16 12.26
N LEU A 17 5.57 -0.03 10.93
CA LEU A 17 5.41 1.26 10.25
C LEU A 17 4.16 1.98 10.74
N LEU A 18 3.03 1.29 10.84
CA LEU A 18 1.79 1.87 11.33
C LEU A 18 1.89 2.34 12.79
N LEU A 19 2.74 1.71 13.61
CA LEU A 19 2.94 2.06 15.01
C LEU A 19 3.81 3.31 15.23
N GLU A 20 4.72 3.60 14.30
CA GLU A 20 5.69 4.70 14.41
C GLU A 20 5.24 5.99 13.72
N LEU A 21 4.09 5.98 13.03
CA LEU A 21 3.64 7.13 12.25
C LEU A 21 2.95 8.19 13.11
N PRO A 22 3.26 9.48 12.90
CA PRO A 22 2.45 10.56 13.47
C PRO A 22 1.04 10.58 12.83
N HIS A 23 0.00 10.92 13.61
CA HIS A 23 -1.43 10.95 13.23
C HIS A 23 -2.11 9.57 13.06
N GLN A 24 -1.71 8.59 13.87
CA GLN A 24 -2.28 7.22 13.88
C GLN A 24 -3.82 7.17 13.93
N GLU A 25 -4.43 8.13 14.63
CA GLU A 25 -5.89 8.24 14.82
C GLU A 25 -6.67 8.44 13.51
N GLN A 26 -6.03 8.99 12.47
CA GLN A 26 -6.66 9.16 11.14
C GLN A 26 -6.54 7.92 10.25
N ILE A 27 -5.54 7.06 10.52
CA ILE A 27 -5.27 5.83 9.76
C ILE A 27 -5.99 4.63 10.40
N ARG A 28 -6.07 4.64 11.73
CA ARG A 28 -6.90 3.78 12.57
C ARG A 28 -7.74 4.67 13.49
N PRO A 29 -8.97 5.00 13.09
CA PRO A 29 -9.96 5.52 14.03
C PRO A 29 -10.11 4.54 15.21
N ALA A 30 -10.54 5.04 16.37
CA ALA A 30 -10.61 4.29 17.63
C ALA A 30 -11.37 2.95 17.56
N ASP A 31 -12.12 2.71 16.48
CA ASP A 31 -12.91 1.52 16.20
C ASP A 31 -12.09 0.35 15.62
N GLY A 32 -10.79 0.56 15.34
CA GLY A 32 -9.84 -0.51 15.01
C GLY A 32 -9.81 -0.99 13.55
N GLU A 33 -10.74 -0.53 12.71
CA GLU A 33 -10.68 -0.79 11.26
C GLU A 33 -9.73 0.19 10.56
N VAL A 34 -8.87 -0.37 9.71
CA VAL A 34 -7.93 0.43 8.91
C VAL A 34 -8.72 1.09 7.78
N ALA A 35 -8.71 2.42 7.70
CA ALA A 35 -9.58 3.21 6.82
C ALA A 35 -9.18 3.19 5.32
N PHE A 36 -8.82 2.03 4.77
CA PHE A 36 -8.56 1.83 3.35
C PHE A 36 -9.78 1.20 2.67
N GLN A 37 -10.38 1.91 1.73
CA GLN A 37 -11.52 1.44 0.94
C GLN A 37 -11.08 0.49 -0.18
N THR A 38 -9.83 0.61 -0.64
CA THR A 38 -9.32 -0.20 -1.75
C THR A 38 -7.88 -0.66 -1.57
N ALA A 39 -7.49 -1.70 -2.32
CA ALA A 39 -6.14 -2.26 -2.25
C ALA A 39 -5.05 -1.33 -2.80
N TRP A 40 -5.37 -0.29 -3.57
CA TRP A 40 -4.35 0.66 -4.05
C TRP A 40 -4.02 1.73 -3.00
N GLU A 41 -4.98 2.09 -2.14
CA GLU A 41 -4.78 3.10 -1.09
C GLU A 41 -3.74 2.66 -0.07
N ILE A 42 -3.84 1.42 0.42
CA ILE A 42 -2.84 0.84 1.32
C ILE A 42 -1.45 0.75 0.66
N ARG A 43 -1.40 0.53 -0.66
CA ARG A 43 -0.13 0.50 -1.40
C ARG A 43 0.47 1.90 -1.52
N ALA A 44 -0.33 2.92 -1.85
CA ALA A 44 0.12 4.31 -1.92
C ALA A 44 0.64 4.81 -0.58
N PHE A 45 -0.06 4.47 0.50
CA PHE A 45 0.37 4.74 1.87
C PHE A 45 1.71 4.08 2.19
N ALA A 46 1.84 2.76 1.96
CA ALA A 46 3.07 2.03 2.22
C ALA A 46 4.26 2.58 1.41
N LEU A 47 4.03 3.05 0.18
CA LEU A 47 5.06 3.71 -0.64
C LEU A 47 5.54 5.02 0.01
N GLY A 48 4.63 5.88 0.44
CA GLY A 48 4.99 7.13 1.11
C GLY A 48 5.80 6.87 2.39
N VAL A 49 5.35 5.93 3.21
CA VAL A 49 6.08 5.59 4.44
C VAL A 49 7.48 5.03 4.14
N ALA A 50 7.62 4.14 3.15
CA ALA A 50 8.92 3.61 2.76
C ALA A 50 9.86 4.68 2.19
N ALA A 51 9.33 5.65 1.43
CA ALA A 51 10.09 6.77 0.91
C ALA A 51 10.61 7.68 2.04
N HIS A 52 9.77 7.96 3.05
CA HIS A 52 10.20 8.73 4.22
C HIS A 52 11.33 8.00 4.98
N GLN A 53 11.17 6.72 5.25
CA GLN A 53 12.17 5.94 6.00
C GLN A 53 13.48 5.75 5.26
N SER A 54 13.44 5.73 3.93
CA SER A 54 14.67 5.70 3.12
C SER A 54 15.32 7.09 2.99
N GLY A 55 14.81 8.11 3.69
CA GLY A 55 15.39 9.45 3.74
C GLY A 55 15.14 10.28 2.48
N GLN A 56 14.18 9.90 1.63
CA GLN A 56 13.86 10.67 0.42
C GLN A 56 13.25 12.04 0.76
N TYR A 57 12.53 12.10 1.89
CA TYR A 57 11.96 13.33 2.43
C TYR A 57 11.69 13.17 3.93
N ASP A 58 11.52 14.31 4.61
CA ASP A 58 11.05 14.34 5.99
C ASP A 58 9.52 14.43 6.04
N TRP A 59 8.92 13.82 7.07
CA TRP A 59 7.47 13.77 7.22
C TRP A 59 6.77 15.14 7.14
N PRO A 60 7.29 16.23 7.75
CA PRO A 60 6.66 17.54 7.65
C PRO A 60 6.57 18.07 6.21
N GLN A 61 7.53 17.72 5.35
CA GLN A 61 7.52 18.14 3.94
C GLN A 61 6.36 17.48 3.19
N PHE A 62 6.12 16.20 3.46
CA PHE A 62 4.97 15.50 2.93
C PHE A 62 3.65 16.08 3.43
N GLN A 63 3.56 16.44 4.72
CA GLN A 63 2.37 17.12 5.25
C GLN A 63 2.09 18.46 4.54
N GLN A 64 3.13 19.25 4.24
CA GLN A 64 2.96 20.50 3.49
C GLN A 64 2.50 20.24 2.05
N ALA A 65 3.09 19.25 1.37
CA ALA A 65 2.66 18.86 0.03
C ALA A 65 1.19 18.40 0.01
N LEU A 66 0.76 17.66 1.04
CA LEU A 66 -0.63 17.22 1.18
C LEU A 66 -1.59 18.39 1.40
N ILE A 67 -1.24 19.33 2.27
CA ILE A 67 -2.03 20.55 2.50
C ILE A 67 -2.18 21.33 1.18
N ALA A 68 -1.10 21.46 0.40
CA ALA A 68 -1.13 22.14 -0.89
C ALA A 68 -2.06 21.44 -1.90
N ALA A 69 -1.99 20.10 -1.99
CA ALA A 69 -2.85 19.32 -2.89
C ALA A 69 -4.33 19.40 -2.49
N ILE A 70 -4.63 19.40 -1.19
CA ILE A 70 -6.00 19.59 -0.66
C ILE A 70 -6.53 20.97 -1.06
N ARG A 71 -5.76 22.04 -0.78
CA ARG A 71 -6.15 23.42 -1.12
C ARG A 71 -6.37 23.59 -2.62
N SER A 72 -5.46 23.06 -3.44
CA SER A 72 -5.59 23.13 -4.90
C SER A 72 -6.87 22.47 -5.40
N TRP A 73 -7.33 21.39 -4.75
CA TRP A 73 -8.60 20.76 -5.10
C TRP A 73 -9.80 21.58 -4.65
N GLU A 74 -9.76 22.11 -3.42
CA GLU A 74 -10.82 22.96 -2.88
C GLU A 74 -11.03 24.20 -3.76
N ASP A 75 -9.94 24.84 -4.18
CA ASP A 75 -9.95 26.02 -5.04
C ASP A 75 -10.43 25.70 -6.47
N ALA A 76 -10.17 24.50 -6.97
CA ALA A 76 -10.59 24.08 -8.32
C ALA A 76 -12.12 23.91 -8.43
N GLY A 77 -12.84 23.70 -7.32
CA GLY A 77 -14.30 23.69 -7.29
C GLY A 77 -14.94 22.68 -8.25
N THR A 78 -14.32 21.51 -8.41
CA THR A 78 -14.61 20.56 -9.51
C THR A 78 -16.00 19.91 -9.44
N GLY A 79 -16.69 19.99 -8.29
CA GLY A 79 -17.97 19.31 -8.05
C GLY A 79 -17.86 17.79 -8.00
N GLU A 80 -16.65 17.25 -8.05
CA GLU A 80 -16.36 15.82 -7.89
C GLU A 80 -16.46 15.40 -6.42
N GLU A 81 -16.67 14.11 -6.17
CA GLU A 81 -16.64 13.56 -4.82
C GLU A 81 -15.22 13.65 -4.23
N TRP A 82 -15.12 14.02 -2.95
CA TRP A 82 -13.84 14.13 -2.26
C TRP A 82 -13.16 12.76 -2.09
N ARG A 83 -11.91 12.63 -2.55
CA ARG A 83 -11.12 11.39 -2.45
C ARG A 83 -9.76 11.66 -1.80
N TYR A 84 -9.66 11.38 -0.50
CA TYR A 84 -8.47 11.65 0.30
C TYR A 84 -7.19 11.02 -0.27
N TYR A 85 -7.23 9.74 -0.62
CA TYR A 85 -6.05 9.05 -1.13
C TYR A 85 -5.63 9.48 -2.54
N ASP A 86 -6.51 10.12 -3.31
CA ASP A 86 -6.12 10.76 -4.56
C ASP A 86 -5.23 11.99 -4.25
N ARG A 87 -5.62 12.81 -3.25
CA ARG A 87 -4.80 13.95 -2.80
C ARG A 87 -3.48 13.49 -2.17
N TRP A 88 -3.51 12.39 -1.42
CA TRP A 88 -2.32 11.75 -0.86
C TRP A 88 -1.33 11.33 -1.94
N LEU A 89 -1.82 10.66 -2.99
CA LEU A 89 -0.98 10.19 -4.09
C LEU A 89 -0.41 11.35 -4.89
N GLU A 90 -1.22 12.39 -5.15
CA GLU A 90 -0.78 13.63 -5.82
C GLU A 90 0.35 14.30 -5.04
N ALA A 91 0.17 14.51 -3.73
CA ALA A 91 1.19 15.08 -2.86
C ALA A 91 2.50 14.26 -2.85
N LEU A 92 2.38 12.92 -2.83
CA LEU A 92 3.53 12.03 -2.85
C LEU A 92 4.29 12.13 -4.18
N GLN A 93 3.59 12.13 -5.31
CA GLN A 93 4.20 12.24 -6.63
C GLN A 93 4.89 13.59 -6.81
N THR A 94 4.24 14.69 -6.42
CA THR A 94 4.80 16.04 -6.48
C THR A 94 6.07 16.12 -5.64
N LEU A 95 6.03 15.67 -4.38
CA LEU A 95 7.19 15.72 -3.51
C LEU A 95 8.36 14.88 -4.04
N LEU A 96 8.10 13.66 -4.53
CA LEU A 96 9.15 12.81 -5.09
C LEU A 96 9.74 13.39 -6.38
N ALA A 97 8.94 14.09 -7.18
CA ALA A 97 9.39 14.78 -8.38
C ALA A 97 10.28 15.99 -8.03
N GLU A 98 9.87 16.81 -7.06
CA GLU A 98 10.68 17.94 -6.56
C GLU A 98 12.02 17.49 -5.98
N ARG A 99 12.06 16.29 -5.38
CA ARG A 99 13.28 15.67 -4.87
C ARG A 99 14.13 14.98 -5.94
N GLY A 100 13.67 14.92 -7.19
CA GLY A 100 14.36 14.23 -8.29
C GLY A 100 14.38 12.71 -8.19
N VAL A 101 13.57 12.14 -7.30
CA VAL A 101 13.43 10.68 -7.11
C VAL A 101 12.50 10.08 -8.17
N LEU A 102 11.53 10.88 -8.62
CA LEU A 102 10.54 10.52 -9.62
C LEU A 102 10.68 11.44 -10.83
N ASP A 103 10.75 10.87 -12.03
CA ASP A 103 10.57 11.62 -13.27
C ASP A 103 9.09 11.55 -13.68
N PRO A 104 8.35 12.68 -13.70
CA PRO A 104 6.94 12.70 -14.09
C PRO A 104 6.70 12.12 -15.50
N ALA A 105 7.58 12.39 -16.45
CA ALA A 105 7.43 11.90 -17.82
C ALA A 105 7.57 10.37 -17.90
N ALA A 106 8.56 9.82 -17.17
CA ALA A 106 8.74 8.38 -17.07
C ALA A 106 7.56 7.69 -16.35
N LEU A 107 7.00 8.32 -15.32
CA LEU A 107 5.82 7.81 -14.62
C LEU A 107 4.59 7.79 -15.53
N ASP A 108 4.36 8.84 -16.31
CA ASP A 108 3.26 8.92 -17.25
C ASP A 108 3.37 7.86 -18.34
N GLU A 109 4.57 7.67 -18.91
CA GLU A 109 4.81 6.62 -19.90
C GLU A 109 4.56 5.23 -19.30
N ARG A 110 5.01 4.98 -18.07
CA ARG A 110 4.78 3.71 -17.40
C ARG A 110 3.30 3.48 -17.11
N THR A 111 2.58 4.51 -16.69
CA THR A 111 1.13 4.46 -16.44
C THR A 111 0.39 4.13 -17.72
N ARG A 112 0.72 4.80 -18.83
CA ARG A 112 0.14 4.51 -20.15
C ARG A 112 0.41 3.08 -20.60
N ALA A 113 1.63 2.57 -20.39
CA ALA A 113 1.99 1.19 -20.71
C ALA A 113 1.15 0.18 -19.90
N VAL A 114 0.94 0.44 -18.60
CA VAL A 114 0.11 -0.41 -17.73
C VAL A 114 -1.36 -0.38 -18.18
N LEU A 115 -1.93 0.80 -18.47
CA LEU A 115 -3.32 0.94 -18.92
C LEU A 115 -3.58 0.28 -20.28
N ARG A 116 -2.56 0.25 -21.16
CA ARG A 116 -2.62 -0.45 -22.45
C ARG A 116 -2.49 -1.97 -22.32
N THR A 117 -1.99 -2.47 -21.19
CA THR A 117 -1.85 -3.90 -20.95
C THR A 117 -3.20 -4.45 -20.45
N PRO A 118 -3.81 -5.43 -21.13
CA PRO A 118 -5.06 -6.03 -20.68
C PRO A 118 -4.90 -6.54 -19.24
N ARG A 119 -5.88 -6.27 -18.37
CA ARG A 119 -5.87 -6.64 -16.94
C ARG A 119 -5.65 -8.15 -16.71
N ASN A 120 -5.86 -8.94 -17.76
CA ASN A 120 -5.76 -10.38 -17.87
C ASN A 120 -4.47 -10.93 -18.52
N ALA A 121 -3.50 -10.09 -18.91
CA ALA A 121 -2.24 -10.54 -19.52
C ALA A 121 -1.37 -11.38 -18.57
N HIS A 122 -1.54 -11.22 -17.25
CA HIS A 122 -0.85 -11.99 -16.21
C HIS A 122 -1.83 -12.68 -15.25
N HIS A 123 -2.82 -13.42 -15.79
CA HIS A 123 -3.62 -14.33 -14.97
C HIS A 123 -2.73 -15.45 -14.40
N GLN A 124 -2.06 -15.20 -13.28
CA GLN A 124 -1.72 -16.26 -12.34
C GLN A 124 -3.04 -16.67 -11.69
N ARG A 125 -3.71 -17.66 -12.30
CA ARG A 125 -4.95 -18.23 -11.79
C ARG A 125 -4.61 -18.82 -10.42
N ALA A 126 -5.02 -18.17 -9.34
CA ALA A 126 -4.96 -18.78 -8.01
C ALA A 126 -5.83 -20.04 -8.04
N ARG A 127 -5.21 -21.21 -8.15
CA ARG A 127 -5.90 -22.48 -7.94
C ARG A 127 -6.26 -22.53 -6.46
N ARG A 128 -7.54 -22.32 -6.15
CA ARG A 128 -8.15 -22.55 -4.84
C ARG A 128 -8.77 -23.94 -4.82
N GLU A 129 -8.01 -24.97 -5.19
CA GLU A 129 -8.40 -26.31 -4.77
C GLU A 129 -8.16 -26.34 -3.26
N PRO A 130 -9.20 -26.55 -2.43
CA PRO A 130 -8.98 -26.74 -1.01
C PRO A 130 -8.14 -28.00 -0.86
N VAL A 131 -6.96 -27.88 -0.26
CA VAL A 131 -6.22 -29.03 0.24
C VAL A 131 -7.08 -29.64 1.35
N ALA A 132 -7.78 -30.72 1.05
CA ALA A 132 -8.38 -31.55 2.08
C ALA A 132 -7.22 -32.11 2.92
N VAL A 133 -7.08 -31.60 4.14
CA VAL A 133 -6.25 -32.24 5.15
C VAL A 133 -6.98 -33.53 5.57
N ASP A 134 -6.47 -34.67 5.12
CA ASP A 134 -6.97 -35.97 5.55
C ASP A 134 -6.67 -36.13 7.05
N ALA A 135 -7.68 -35.94 7.90
CA ALA A 135 -7.56 -36.00 9.36
C ALA A 135 -7.33 -37.44 9.89
N ALA A 136 -7.16 -38.45 9.04
CA ALA A 136 -7.11 -39.86 9.42
C ALA A 136 -5.71 -40.50 9.44
N ARG A 137 -4.62 -39.72 9.38
CA ARG A 137 -3.23 -40.28 9.42
C ARG A 137 -2.44 -39.97 10.70
N ILE A 138 -3.01 -39.19 11.64
CA ILE A 138 -2.35 -38.89 12.93
C ILE A 138 -2.94 -39.75 14.04
N ASP A 139 -2.90 -41.07 13.89
CA ASP A 139 -2.80 -42.00 15.02
C ASP A 139 -2.66 -43.43 14.51
N ARG A 140 -1.42 -43.85 14.22
CA ARG A 140 -0.93 -45.21 14.48
C ARG A 140 0.58 -45.17 14.57
N SER A 141 1.11 -45.14 15.79
CA SER A 141 2.43 -45.72 16.05
C SER A 141 2.35 -46.58 17.31
N PRO A 142 2.79 -47.85 17.28
CA PRO A 142 2.67 -48.78 18.39
C PRO A 142 3.82 -48.58 19.38
N PRO A 143 3.65 -48.91 20.68
CA PRO A 143 4.81 -49.18 21.52
C PRO A 143 5.36 -50.58 21.19
N VAL A 144 6.67 -50.65 20.97
CA VAL A 144 7.51 -51.85 20.80
C VAL A 144 8.45 -51.92 22.02
N PRO A 145 9.05 -53.09 22.30
CA PRO A 145 8.49 -54.28 22.94
C PRO A 145 8.47 -54.20 24.48
#